data_AF-A0A9Q3BXE4-F1
#
_entry.id   AF-A0A9Q3BXE4-F1
#
_cell.length_a   1.000
_cell.length_b   1.000
_cell.length_c   1.000
_cell.angle_alpha   90.00
_cell.angle_beta   90.00
_cell.angle_gamma   90.00
#
_symmetry.space_group_name_H-M   'P 1'
#
loop_
_entity.id
_entity.type
_entity.pdbx_description
1 polymer ?
#
loop_
_entity_poly.entity_id
_entity_poly.type
_entity_poly.pdbx_seq_one_letter_code
_entity_poly.pdbx_strand_id
1 'polypeptide(L)'
;MHTPGTTPTPTHVCLAPRAQSPRRGRYPLSKLPTIHRRIPPNIMFWKSSPTPSVSEKEAGSPQGPSTSPVNSLEVKLANEIPHQEVNSLISGNEPVSCLKAFDNLLSCYSISSQLKSIYRFGELNHGCPEKLNDFKFCLSLKTLDKDERGTHWNRRKAEKVLGRPNSEDVWEARSIKPLELTLYK
;
A
#
# COMPACT_ATOMS: atom_id res chain seq x y z
N MET A 1 19.55 41.55 69.95
CA MET A 1 18.22 41.52 69.28
C MET A 1 18.10 40.19 68.55
N HIS A 2 17.05 39.44 68.88
CA HIS A 2 16.55 38.19 68.25
C HIS A 2 16.39 38.34 66.71
N THR A 3 16.42 37.35 65.81
CA THR A 3 16.16 35.88 65.82
C THR A 3 16.66 35.26 64.48
N PRO A 4 16.64 33.91 64.31
CA PRO A 4 17.48 33.13 63.38
C PRO A 4 16.77 32.70 62.08
N GLY A 5 17.55 32.14 61.13
CA GLY A 5 17.05 31.59 59.87
C GLY A 5 17.79 30.31 59.43
N THR A 6 17.32 29.20 59.99
CA THR A 6 17.13 27.84 59.43
C THR A 6 18.00 27.33 58.26
N THR A 7 18.81 26.31 58.58
CA THR A 7 19.41 25.33 57.66
C THR A 7 18.38 24.31 57.15
N PRO A 8 18.36 23.96 55.84
CA PRO A 8 17.59 22.83 55.36
C PRO A 8 18.40 21.52 55.42
N THR A 9 17.75 20.51 55.98
CA THR A 9 18.15 19.11 56.13
C THR A 9 18.19 18.35 54.79
N PRO A 10 19.02 17.29 54.67
CA PRO A 10 19.07 16.45 53.49
C PRO A 10 17.85 15.53 53.41
N THR A 11 17.16 15.56 52.27
CA THR A 11 16.05 14.68 51.94
C THR A 11 16.55 13.26 51.69
N HIS A 12 16.09 12.32 52.52
CA HIS A 12 16.25 10.89 52.33
C HIS A 12 15.50 10.45 51.07
N VAL A 13 16.22 9.87 50.10
CA VAL A 13 15.62 9.22 48.93
C VAL A 13 15.02 7.89 49.37
N CYS A 14 13.69 7.83 49.45
CA CYS A 14 12.97 6.58 49.63
C CYS A 14 13.02 5.75 48.34
N LEU A 15 13.89 4.75 48.29
CA LEU A 15 13.88 3.70 47.28
C LEU A 15 12.64 2.82 47.48
N ALA A 16 11.73 2.83 46.50
CA ALA A 16 10.58 1.92 46.48
C ALA A 16 11.04 0.46 46.27
N PRO A 17 10.43 -0.54 46.94
CA PRO A 17 10.77 -1.93 46.75
C PRO A 17 10.33 -2.46 45.37
N ARG A 18 11.23 -3.20 44.73
CA ARG A 18 11.09 -3.87 43.44
C ARG A 18 9.95 -4.89 43.49
N ALA A 19 8.84 -4.64 42.78
CA ALA A 19 7.76 -5.59 42.62
C ALA A 19 8.26 -6.89 41.96
N GLN A 20 8.19 -8.00 42.70
CA GLN A 20 8.50 -9.33 42.18
C GLN A 20 7.38 -9.79 41.24
N SER A 21 7.75 -10.19 40.03
CA SER A 21 6.81 -10.74 39.04
C SER A 21 6.19 -12.04 39.55
N PRO A 22 4.87 -12.28 39.38
CA PRO A 22 4.27 -13.54 39.76
C PRO A 22 4.86 -14.69 38.95
N ARG A 23 5.20 -15.79 39.63
CA ARG A 23 5.65 -17.04 39.01
C ARG A 23 4.59 -17.51 38.02
N ARG A 24 4.98 -17.71 36.75
CA ARG A 24 4.11 -18.33 35.73
C ARG A 24 3.74 -19.72 36.21
N GLY A 25 2.48 -19.92 36.59
CA GLY A 25 1.92 -21.25 36.78
C GLY A 25 2.03 -22.04 35.47
N ARG A 26 2.58 -23.25 35.53
CA ARG A 26 2.47 -24.21 34.43
C ARG A 26 1.01 -24.66 34.36
N TYR A 27 0.32 -24.28 33.29
CA TYR A 27 -0.97 -24.89 32.97
C TYR A 27 -0.75 -26.35 32.55
N PRO A 28 -1.52 -27.32 33.08
CA PRO A 28 -1.39 -28.72 32.67
C PRO A 28 -1.82 -28.90 31.22
N LEU A 29 -0.97 -29.60 30.46
CA LEU A 29 -1.05 -29.81 29.01
C LEU A 29 -2.13 -30.82 28.57
N SER A 30 -3.13 -31.09 29.42
CA SER A 30 -4.16 -32.11 29.19
C SER A 30 -5.46 -31.58 28.58
N LYS A 31 -5.52 -30.28 28.25
CA LYS A 31 -6.72 -29.64 27.65
C LYS A 31 -6.38 -28.79 26.43
N LEU A 32 -5.60 -29.34 25.48
CA LEU A 32 -5.65 -28.81 24.11
C LEU A 32 -6.70 -29.60 23.32
N PRO A 33 -7.74 -28.95 22.77
CA PRO A 33 -8.63 -29.60 21.82
C PRO A 33 -7.85 -29.95 20.56
N THR A 34 -7.90 -31.22 20.15
CA THR A 34 -7.36 -31.70 18.88
C THR A 34 -8.12 -31.04 17.72
N ILE A 35 -7.52 -30.00 17.14
CA ILE A 35 -8.03 -29.39 15.91
C ILE A 35 -7.71 -30.37 14.77
N HIS A 36 -8.68 -31.19 14.39
CA HIS A 36 -8.63 -31.93 13.13
C HIS A 36 -8.69 -30.90 11.99
N ARG A 37 -7.54 -30.54 11.43
CA ARG A 37 -7.46 -29.83 10.15
C ARG A 37 -8.00 -30.78 9.07
N ARG A 38 -9.22 -30.57 8.60
CA ARG A 38 -9.63 -31.08 7.28
C ARG A 38 -8.94 -30.22 6.23
N ILE A 39 -7.83 -30.71 5.71
CA ILE A 39 -7.22 -30.23 4.47
C ILE A 39 -8.06 -30.81 3.33
N PRO A 40 -8.74 -30.01 2.48
CA PRO A 40 -9.33 -30.55 1.27
C PRO A 40 -8.19 -30.97 0.30
N PRO A 41 -8.20 -32.20 -0.21
CA PRO A 41 -7.21 -32.64 -1.20
C PRO A 41 -7.71 -32.20 -2.58
N ASN A 42 -7.47 -30.94 -2.95
CA ASN A 42 -7.46 -30.52 -4.35
C ASN A 42 -6.88 -29.11 -4.47
N ILE A 43 -5.57 -29.00 -4.23
CA ILE A 43 -4.77 -27.91 -4.79
C ILE A 43 -4.14 -28.47 -6.06
N MET A 44 -4.88 -28.36 -7.16
CA MET A 44 -4.38 -28.28 -8.52
C MET A 44 -5.61 -28.05 -9.37
N PHE A 45 -5.78 -26.86 -9.93
CA PHE A 45 -6.33 -26.66 -11.28
C PHE A 45 -6.32 -25.16 -11.57
N TRP A 46 -5.18 -24.73 -12.10
CA TRP A 46 -5.08 -23.52 -12.90
C TRP A 46 -5.98 -23.73 -14.11
N LYS A 47 -7.16 -23.10 -14.14
CA LYS A 47 -8.04 -23.10 -15.32
C LYS A 47 -7.94 -21.75 -16.00
N SER A 48 -7.26 -21.75 -17.13
CA SER A 48 -7.35 -20.72 -18.16
C SER A 48 -8.77 -20.69 -18.69
N SER A 49 -9.44 -19.54 -18.64
CA SER A 49 -10.74 -19.38 -19.29
C SER A 49 -10.57 -19.24 -20.81
N PRO A 50 -11.47 -19.83 -21.62
CA PRO A 50 -11.43 -19.75 -23.07
C PRO A 50 -12.01 -18.43 -23.58
N THR A 51 -11.47 -18.01 -24.74
CA THR A 51 -11.92 -16.94 -25.63
C THR A 51 -13.42 -16.95 -25.91
N PRO A 52 -14.14 -15.81 -25.85
CA PRO A 52 -15.50 -15.72 -26.34
C PRO A 52 -15.53 -15.53 -27.86
N SER A 53 -16.21 -16.47 -28.53
CA SER A 53 -16.65 -16.44 -29.92
C SER A 53 -17.68 -15.33 -30.17
N VAL A 54 -17.44 -14.53 -31.20
CA VAL A 54 -18.32 -13.47 -31.72
C VAL A 54 -19.30 -14.05 -32.74
N SER A 55 -20.59 -13.76 -32.59
CA SER A 55 -21.68 -13.72 -33.60
C SER A 55 -22.89 -13.08 -32.88
N GLU A 56 -23.58 -12.06 -33.39
CA GLU A 56 -24.24 -11.96 -34.70
C GLU A 56 -24.50 -10.50 -35.15
N LYS A 57 -24.46 -10.33 -36.48
CA LYS A 57 -25.35 -9.59 -37.41
C LYS A 57 -25.24 -8.06 -37.65
N GLU A 58 -25.07 -7.77 -38.95
CA GLU A 58 -25.14 -6.53 -39.74
C GLU A 58 -26.55 -5.88 -39.69
N ALA A 59 -26.85 -4.63 -40.12
CA ALA A 59 -26.27 -3.73 -41.12
C ALA A 59 -26.76 -2.28 -40.90
N GLY A 60 -26.04 -1.26 -41.39
CA GLY A 60 -26.57 0.10 -41.60
C GLY A 60 -25.56 1.25 -41.46
N SER A 61 -25.26 1.93 -42.57
CA SER A 61 -24.25 3.00 -42.78
C SER A 61 -24.72 4.41 -42.32
N PRO A 62 -23.97 5.52 -42.54
CA PRO A 62 -22.94 6.11 -41.67
C PRO A 62 -23.34 7.51 -41.13
N GLN A 63 -23.01 7.86 -39.86
CA GLN A 63 -22.88 9.27 -39.39
C GLN A 63 -22.42 9.40 -37.91
N GLY A 64 -21.35 10.18 -37.67
CA GLY A 64 -21.12 10.96 -36.43
C GLY A 64 -20.13 10.41 -35.37
N PRO A 65 -19.21 11.24 -34.82
CA PRO A 65 -18.26 10.84 -33.78
C PRO A 65 -18.93 10.86 -32.39
N SER A 66 -19.04 9.70 -31.74
CA SER A 66 -19.49 9.58 -30.35
C SER A 66 -18.30 9.68 -29.40
N THR A 67 -18.13 10.83 -28.76
CA THR A 67 -17.10 11.10 -27.74
C THR A 67 -17.68 10.98 -26.33
N SER A 68 -17.35 9.91 -25.59
CA SER A 68 -17.48 9.73 -24.12
C SER A 68 -17.38 8.24 -23.82
N PRO A 69 -16.86 7.74 -22.67
CA PRO A 69 -16.06 8.29 -21.58
C PRO A 69 -14.55 8.00 -21.71
N VAL A 70 -14.11 7.42 -22.83
CA VAL A 70 -12.71 7.01 -23.08
C VAL A 70 -11.76 8.21 -23.09
N ASN A 71 -12.17 9.31 -23.73
CA ASN A 71 -11.37 10.54 -23.81
C ASN A 71 -11.11 11.17 -22.44
N SER A 72 -12.00 11.00 -21.47
CA SER A 72 -11.82 11.57 -20.12
C SER A 72 -10.76 10.81 -19.32
N LEU A 73 -10.70 9.48 -19.45
CA LEU A 73 -9.71 8.66 -18.76
C LEU A 73 -8.31 8.83 -19.34
N GLU A 74 -8.19 8.94 -20.65
CA GLU A 74 -6.90 9.21 -21.31
C GLU A 74 -6.33 10.58 -20.92
N VAL A 75 -7.18 11.61 -20.84
CA VAL A 75 -6.78 12.94 -20.36
C VAL A 75 -6.35 12.89 -18.89
N LYS A 76 -7.10 12.20 -18.02
CA LYS A 76 -6.70 12.00 -16.62
C LYS A 76 -5.35 11.26 -16.52
N LEU A 77 -5.15 10.22 -17.32
CA LEU A 77 -3.91 9.46 -17.36
C LEU A 77 -2.73 10.31 -17.81
N ALA A 78 -2.91 11.14 -18.84
CA ALA A 78 -1.87 12.05 -19.34
C ALA A 78 -1.45 13.10 -18.29
N ASN A 79 -2.38 13.58 -17.46
CA ASN A 79 -2.08 14.50 -16.37
C ASN A 79 -1.39 13.81 -15.19
N GLU A 80 -1.71 12.54 -14.89
CA GLU A 80 -1.14 11.79 -13.77
C GLU A 80 0.29 11.29 -14.00
N ILE A 81 0.63 10.88 -15.22
CA ILE A 81 1.97 10.36 -15.56
C ILE A 81 3.11 11.31 -15.12
N PRO A 82 3.09 12.63 -15.40
CA PRO A 82 4.16 13.53 -14.97
C PRO A 82 4.24 13.66 -13.45
N HIS A 83 3.11 13.61 -12.73
CA HIS A 83 3.11 13.56 -11.27
C HIS A 83 3.80 12.30 -10.76
N GLN A 84 3.55 11.14 -11.38
CA GLN A 84 4.22 9.88 -11.02
C GLN A 84 5.71 9.91 -11.32
N GLU A 85 6.12 10.56 -12.41
CA GLU A 85 7.53 10.74 -12.78
C GLU A 85 8.27 11.57 -11.74
N VAL A 86 7.77 12.75 -11.38
CA VAL A 86 8.37 13.60 -10.33
C VAL A 86 8.45 12.85 -9.00
N ASN A 87 7.39 12.12 -8.61
CA ASN A 87 7.39 11.32 -7.39
C ASN A 87 8.43 10.18 -7.42
N SER A 88 8.68 9.59 -8.59
CA SER A 88 9.70 8.55 -8.76
C SER A 88 11.12 9.09 -8.54
N LEU A 89 11.38 10.30 -9.04
CA LEU A 89 12.66 10.99 -8.88
C LEU A 89 12.92 11.35 -7.41
N ILE A 90 11.92 11.90 -6.71
CA ILE A 90 12.04 12.26 -5.28
C ILE A 90 12.31 11.03 -4.40
N SER A 91 11.68 9.90 -4.71
CA SER A 91 11.91 8.65 -3.98
C SER A 91 13.29 8.02 -4.25
N GLY A 92 14.12 8.63 -5.10
CA GLY A 92 15.43 8.11 -5.51
C GLY A 92 15.31 6.78 -6.25
N ASN A 93 14.20 6.54 -6.95
CA ASN A 93 13.87 5.24 -7.55
C ASN A 93 13.76 5.25 -9.08
N GLU A 94 14.69 5.93 -9.75
CA GLU A 94 14.95 5.70 -11.18
C GLU A 94 15.03 4.18 -11.46
N PRO A 95 14.40 3.71 -12.55
CA PRO A 95 13.20 2.85 -12.51
C PRO A 95 13.17 1.86 -11.33
N VAL A 96 11.99 1.70 -10.68
CA VAL A 96 11.82 0.86 -9.49
C VAL A 96 12.62 -0.43 -9.58
N SER A 97 13.62 -0.54 -8.72
CA SER A 97 14.44 -1.74 -8.65
C SER A 97 13.54 -2.94 -8.34
N CYS A 98 13.64 -4.00 -9.14
CA CYS A 98 12.86 -5.22 -8.91
C CYS A 98 13.08 -5.84 -7.53
N LEU A 99 14.26 -5.62 -6.96
CA LEU A 99 14.57 -6.00 -5.59
C LEU A 99 13.68 -5.27 -4.58
N LYS A 100 13.43 -3.97 -4.76
CA LYS A 100 12.51 -3.22 -3.89
C LYS A 100 11.07 -3.71 -4.02
N ALA A 101 10.64 -4.07 -5.23
CA ALA A 101 9.32 -4.69 -5.42
C ALA A 101 9.23 -6.06 -4.74
N PHE A 102 10.32 -6.83 -4.77
CA PHE A 102 10.44 -8.12 -4.08
C PHE A 102 10.45 -7.97 -2.54
N ASP A 103 11.17 -6.99 -2.00
CA ASP A 103 11.20 -6.73 -0.55
C ASP A 103 9.80 -6.35 -0.03
N ASN A 104 9.04 -5.58 -0.80
CA ASN A 104 7.64 -5.26 -0.49
C ASN A 104 6.75 -6.52 -0.48
N LEU A 105 7.01 -7.47 -1.38
CA LEU A 105 6.30 -8.73 -1.45
C LEU A 105 6.59 -9.60 -0.21
N LEU A 106 7.87 -9.77 0.13
CA LEU A 106 8.29 -10.53 1.30
C LEU A 106 7.80 -9.90 2.60
N SER A 107 7.87 -8.58 2.71
CA SER A 107 7.35 -7.82 3.86
C SER A 107 5.86 -8.10 4.07
N CYS A 108 5.07 -8.24 2.99
CA CYS A 108 3.65 -8.59 3.08
C CYS A 108 3.42 -10.02 3.62
N TYR A 109 4.21 -10.99 3.16
CA TYR A 109 4.14 -12.38 3.61
C TYR A 109 4.80 -12.63 4.97
N SER A 110 5.46 -11.63 5.55
CA SER A 110 6.00 -11.74 6.89
C SER A 110 4.89 -11.99 7.91
N ILE A 111 5.19 -12.84 8.89
CA ILE A 111 4.25 -13.26 9.96
C ILE A 111 3.68 -12.03 10.69
N SER A 112 4.50 -11.00 10.91
CA SER A 112 4.09 -9.78 11.60
C SER A 112 3.06 -8.97 10.81
N SER A 113 3.15 -8.98 9.48
CA SER A 113 2.18 -8.35 8.58
C SER A 113 0.90 -9.17 8.51
N GLN A 114 1.02 -10.50 8.38
CA GLN A 114 -0.12 -11.40 8.33
C GLN A 114 -0.95 -11.35 9.63
N LEU A 115 -0.32 -11.26 10.80
CA LEU A 115 -1.06 -11.13 12.07
C LEU A 115 -1.90 -9.85 12.13
N LYS A 116 -1.35 -8.73 11.65
CA LYS A 116 -2.10 -7.46 11.56
C LYS A 116 -3.24 -7.55 10.55
N SER A 117 -3.03 -8.24 9.43
CA SER A 117 -4.05 -8.52 8.42
C SER A 117 -5.23 -9.29 9.01
N ILE A 118 -4.95 -10.38 9.75
CA ILE A 118 -5.98 -11.18 10.41
C ILE A 118 -6.73 -10.33 11.44
N TYR A 119 -6.01 -9.56 12.26
CA TYR A 119 -6.63 -8.72 13.29
C TYR A 119 -7.57 -7.66 12.71
N ARG A 120 -7.18 -7.01 11.60
CA ARG A 120 -7.95 -5.89 11.02
C ARG A 120 -9.02 -6.34 10.02
N PHE A 121 -8.69 -7.27 9.14
CA PHE A 121 -9.52 -7.65 8.00
C PHE A 121 -10.09 -9.07 8.12
N GLY A 122 -9.64 -9.89 9.07
CA GLY A 122 -10.07 -11.28 9.22
C GLY A 122 -9.52 -12.24 8.15
N GLU A 123 -8.70 -11.74 7.22
CA GLU A 123 -8.19 -12.50 6.08
C GLU A 123 -6.67 -12.67 6.14
N LEU A 124 -6.20 -13.83 5.67
CA LEU A 124 -4.79 -14.07 5.40
C LEU A 124 -4.39 -13.45 4.06
N ASN A 125 -3.19 -12.90 3.99
CA ASN A 125 -2.59 -12.35 2.76
C ASN A 125 -3.36 -11.17 2.12
N HIS A 126 -4.11 -10.39 2.91
CA HIS A 126 -4.81 -9.20 2.41
C HIS A 126 -3.81 -8.23 1.75
N GLY A 127 -4.05 -7.90 0.47
CA GLY A 127 -3.20 -6.98 -0.31
C GLY A 127 -1.86 -7.53 -0.80
N CYS A 128 -1.41 -8.72 -0.36
CA CYS A 128 -0.22 -9.38 -0.89
C CYS A 128 -0.28 -9.78 -2.38
N PRO A 129 -1.41 -10.22 -2.97
CA PRO A 129 -1.44 -10.56 -4.39
C PRO A 129 -1.14 -9.35 -5.30
N GLU A 130 -1.48 -8.13 -4.88
CA GLU A 130 -1.13 -6.93 -5.65
C GLU A 130 0.36 -6.67 -5.68
N LYS A 131 1.04 -6.84 -4.54
CA LYS A 131 2.51 -6.70 -4.46
C LYS A 131 3.21 -7.76 -5.33
N LEU A 132 2.62 -8.95 -5.41
CA LEU A 132 3.10 -10.01 -6.29
C LEU A 132 2.95 -9.65 -7.77
N ASN A 133 1.84 -9.02 -8.15
CA ASN A 133 1.62 -8.54 -9.51
C ASN A 133 2.58 -7.39 -9.87
N ASP A 134 2.87 -6.50 -8.92
CA ASP A 134 3.84 -5.42 -9.10
C ASP A 134 5.26 -6.00 -9.32
N PHE A 135 5.64 -7.03 -8.56
CA PHE A 135 6.89 -7.75 -8.75
C PHE A 135 6.98 -8.46 -10.12
N LYS A 136 5.94 -9.20 -10.51
CA LYS A 136 5.87 -9.86 -11.82
C LYS A 136 5.96 -8.87 -12.97
N PHE A 137 5.28 -7.73 -12.85
CA PHE A 137 5.32 -6.69 -13.85
C PHE A 137 6.72 -6.07 -13.98
N CYS A 138 7.39 -5.81 -12.86
CA CYS A 138 8.78 -5.38 -12.90
C CYS A 138 9.70 -6.39 -13.60
N LEU A 139 9.51 -7.70 -13.35
CA LEU A 139 10.28 -8.73 -14.04
C LEU A 139 10.02 -8.74 -15.56
N SER A 140 8.78 -8.53 -16.00
CA SER A 140 8.46 -8.42 -17.43
C SER A 140 9.08 -7.20 -18.11
N LEU A 141 9.31 -6.12 -17.35
CA LEU A 141 9.95 -4.90 -17.87
C LEU A 141 11.48 -5.03 -17.96
N LYS A 142 12.10 -6.04 -17.34
CA LYS A 142 13.56 -6.19 -17.29
C LYS A 142 14.23 -6.23 -18.68
N THR A 143 13.50 -6.63 -19.72
CA THR A 143 14.00 -6.72 -21.10
C THR A 143 14.04 -5.39 -21.83
N LEU A 144 13.40 -4.33 -21.30
CA LEU A 144 13.36 -2.99 -21.89
C LEU A 144 14.50 -2.11 -21.38
N ASP A 145 14.75 -1.01 -22.10
CA ASP A 145 15.76 -0.02 -21.71
C ASP A 145 15.40 0.70 -20.39
N LYS A 146 16.37 1.32 -19.70
CA LYS A 146 16.16 2.08 -18.46
C LYS A 146 15.06 3.13 -18.58
N ASP A 147 15.05 3.89 -19.67
CA ASP A 147 14.13 5.00 -19.84
C ASP A 147 12.70 4.49 -20.09
N GLU A 148 12.56 3.49 -20.98
CA GLU A 148 11.28 2.85 -21.28
C GLU A 148 10.69 2.11 -20.06
N ARG A 149 11.54 1.50 -19.22
CA ARG A 149 11.08 0.87 -17.99
C ARG A 149 10.41 1.86 -17.04
N GLY A 150 10.96 3.08 -16.94
CA GLY A 150 10.40 4.16 -16.14
C GLY A 150 9.01 4.57 -16.63
N THR A 151 8.86 4.78 -17.94
CA THR A 151 7.59 5.22 -18.55
C THR A 151 6.48 4.18 -18.38
N HIS A 152 6.76 2.90 -18.67
CA HIS A 152 5.80 1.81 -18.50
C HIS A 152 5.40 1.61 -17.04
N TRP A 153 6.35 1.77 -16.12
CA TRP A 153 6.09 1.66 -14.69
C TRP A 153 5.23 2.82 -14.17
N ASN A 154 5.53 4.04 -14.56
CA ASN A 154 4.77 5.24 -14.18
C ASN A 154 3.35 5.20 -14.76
N ARG A 155 3.21 4.75 -16.01
CA ARG A 155 1.91 4.55 -16.64
C ARG A 155 1.04 3.56 -15.86
N ARG A 156 1.58 2.38 -15.51
CA ARG A 156 0.84 1.38 -14.71
C ARG A 156 0.42 1.92 -13.35
N LYS A 157 1.28 2.73 -12.70
CA LYS A 157 0.93 3.38 -11.43
C LYS A 157 -0.22 4.35 -11.60
N ALA A 158 -0.17 5.20 -12.63
CA ALA A 158 -1.24 6.15 -12.93
C ALA A 158 -2.56 5.41 -13.21
N GLU A 159 -2.53 4.32 -14.00
CA GLU A 159 -3.69 3.45 -14.22
C GLU A 159 -4.22 2.83 -12.91
N LYS A 160 -3.34 2.43 -11.98
CA LYS A 160 -3.73 1.87 -10.69
C LYS A 160 -4.38 2.90 -9.77
N VAL A 161 -3.91 4.14 -9.77
CA VAL A 161 -4.48 5.25 -9.00
C VAL A 161 -5.87 5.59 -9.54
N LEU A 162 -5.99 5.74 -10.86
CA LEU A 162 -7.26 6.05 -11.53
C LEU A 162 -8.26 4.89 -11.52
N GLY A 163 -7.79 3.65 -11.46
CA GLY A 163 -8.62 2.46 -11.40
C GLY A 163 -9.33 2.26 -10.06
N ARG A 164 -9.03 3.08 -9.05
CA ARG A 164 -9.68 3.08 -7.74
C ARG A 164 -10.38 4.42 -7.51
N PRO A 165 -11.48 4.44 -6.75
CA PRO A 165 -12.06 5.71 -6.33
C PRO A 165 -11.01 6.51 -5.55
N ASN A 166 -10.62 7.64 -6.11
CA ASN A 166 -9.65 8.55 -5.50
C ASN A 166 -10.39 9.65 -4.74
N SER A 167 -9.80 10.17 -3.68
CA SER A 167 -10.37 11.32 -2.96
C SER A 167 -10.45 12.56 -3.83
N GLU A 168 -9.57 12.71 -4.82
CA GLU A 168 -9.58 13.85 -5.75
C GLU A 168 -10.82 13.87 -6.67
N ASP A 169 -11.52 12.74 -6.83
CA ASP A 169 -12.79 12.73 -7.56
C ASP A 169 -13.95 13.31 -6.73
N VAL A 170 -13.81 13.34 -5.40
CA VAL A 170 -14.85 13.83 -4.47
C VAL A 170 -14.55 15.24 -3.97
N TRP A 171 -13.27 15.59 -3.82
CA TRP A 171 -12.84 16.85 -3.20
C TRP A 171 -12.16 17.76 -4.21
N GLU A 172 -12.67 18.98 -4.34
CA GLU A 172 -12.02 20.04 -5.12
C GLU A 172 -10.83 20.63 -4.36
N ALA A 173 -9.73 20.88 -5.08
CA ALA A 173 -8.57 21.56 -4.50
C ALA A 173 -8.97 22.96 -4.02
N ARG A 174 -8.61 23.29 -2.78
CA ARG A 174 -8.86 24.63 -2.24
C ARG A 174 -8.13 25.68 -3.07
N SER A 175 -8.80 26.78 -3.38
CA SER A 175 -8.18 27.93 -4.06
C SER A 175 -7.21 28.63 -3.11
N ILE A 176 -5.94 28.24 -3.21
CA ILE A 176 -4.85 28.98 -2.56
C ILE A 176 -4.63 30.23 -3.40
N LYS A 177 -5.03 31.40 -2.88
CA LYS A 177 -4.56 32.67 -3.44
C LYS A 177 -3.03 32.68 -3.26
N PRO A 178 -2.24 32.79 -4.34
CA PRO A 178 -0.79 32.90 -4.17
C PRO A 178 -0.54 34.07 -3.22
N LEU A 179 0.25 33.82 -2.17
CA LEU A 179 0.71 34.90 -1.32
C LEU A 179 1.56 35.79 -2.23
N GLU A 180 1.05 36.98 -2.52
CA GLU A 180 1.75 37.98 -3.31
C GLU A 180 3.14 38.18 -2.69
N LEU A 181 4.19 37.97 -3.50
CA LEU A 181 5.60 38.15 -3.12
C LEU A 181 5.92 39.60 -2.67
N THR A 182 4.95 40.50 -2.73
CA THR A 182 5.06 41.90 -2.33
C THR A 182 5.06 42.10 -0.81
N LEU A 183 4.74 41.07 -0.01
CA LEU A 183 4.76 41.16 1.46
C LEU A 183 6.14 40.94 2.12
N TYR A 184 7.17 40.61 1.33
CA TYR A 184 8.56 40.51 1.78
C TYR A 184 9.38 41.66 1.20
N LYS A 185 9.15 42.89 1.69
CA LYS A 185 10.00 44.04 1.38
C LYS A 185 10.32 44.81 2.65
#